data_AF-A0A3R0VWG1-F1
#
_entry.id   AF-A0A3R0VWG1-F1
#
_cell.length_a   1.000
_cell.length_b   1.000
_cell.length_c   1.000
_cell.angle_alpha   90.00
_cell.angle_beta   90.00
_cell.angle_gamma   90.00
#
_symmetry.space_group_name_H-M   'P 1'
#
loop_
_entity.id
_entity.type
_entity.pdbx_description
1 polymer ?
#
loop_
_entity_poly.entity_id
_entity_poly.type
_entity_poly.pdbx_seq_one_letter_code
_entity_poly.pdbx_strand_id
1 'polypeptide(L)'
;MNIRIWSGILPCMDISALNTTNDIEKLRAMALAMVQKVMSENAEKERALVEKSRRIQLLEEMLKLVRQQRFGKKCETQAGMQRSLFEEDVDADIAELTAHLDKLLPQSPEEDEKEPRSRPIRKPLPVHLPRVEKIIQPDTDHCPECDEPLHYIRDAVSEKLEYIPAHFVVNRYVRPILEEQWSWLEELEPQCSPGRALHKAIVYALSHRMELSRFLEDGAVPLDNNVCERAIKNVVLGRKSWLFAGSQMAGERAAQIMSLLETAKRNGLESHAWLTDVLMRLPEWPEERLAELLPLEGFTFSG
;
A
#
# COMPACT_ATOMS: atom_id res chain seq x y z
N MET A 1 28.78 4.67 -42.78
CA MET A 1 28.19 5.67 -41.88
C MET A 1 27.18 6.47 -42.70
N ASN A 2 25.91 6.06 -42.67
CA ASN A 2 24.86 6.59 -43.55
C ASN A 2 24.11 7.71 -42.83
N ILE A 3 24.29 8.95 -43.27
CA ILE A 3 23.45 10.07 -42.84
C ILE A 3 22.33 10.18 -43.87
N ARG A 4 21.13 9.68 -43.51
CA ARG A 4 19.91 9.87 -44.29
C ARG A 4 19.45 11.32 -44.12
N ILE A 5 19.68 12.15 -45.13
CA ILE A 5 19.09 13.49 -45.21
C ILE A 5 17.62 13.32 -45.60
N TRP A 6 16.72 13.73 -44.71
CA TRP A 6 15.28 13.79 -44.97
C TRP A 6 15.02 14.79 -46.11
N SER A 7 14.51 14.29 -47.23
CA SER A 7 13.99 15.09 -48.34
C SER A 7 12.63 15.68 -47.93
N GLY A 8 12.67 16.76 -47.16
CA GLY A 8 11.56 17.69 -47.03
C GLY A 8 11.72 18.77 -48.09
N ILE A 9 10.89 18.73 -49.12
CA ILE A 9 10.76 19.80 -50.12
C ILE A 9 10.35 21.06 -49.35
N LEU A 10 11.24 22.05 -49.23
CA LEU A 10 10.89 23.44 -48.99
C LEU A 10 10.38 23.99 -50.33
N PRO A 11 9.06 24.16 -50.55
CA PRO A 11 8.58 24.83 -51.74
C PRO A 11 8.81 26.33 -51.53
N CYS A 12 9.39 27.00 -52.53
CA CYS A 12 9.75 28.43 -52.55
C CYS A 12 11.16 28.76 -52.02
N MET A 13 12.20 28.25 -52.67
CA MET A 13 13.40 29.06 -52.91
C MET A 13 13.84 28.79 -54.35
N ASP A 14 13.32 29.60 -55.27
CA ASP A 14 13.80 29.59 -56.65
C ASP A 14 15.15 30.31 -56.72
N ILE A 15 16.23 29.55 -56.52
CA ILE A 15 17.62 30.04 -56.47
C ILE A 15 18.16 30.28 -57.89
N SER A 16 17.41 29.94 -58.94
CA SER A 16 17.85 30.03 -60.34
C SER A 16 18.25 31.45 -60.78
N ALA A 17 17.65 32.48 -60.18
CA ALA A 17 17.98 33.89 -60.44
C ALA A 17 19.35 34.35 -59.89
N LEU A 18 19.92 33.64 -58.90
CA LEU A 18 21.22 33.95 -58.32
C LEU A 18 22.40 33.44 -59.17
N ASN A 19 22.14 32.52 -60.11
CA ASN A 19 23.15 31.93 -60.99
C ASN A 19 23.28 32.62 -62.36
N THR A 20 22.41 33.59 -62.68
CA THR A 20 22.39 34.27 -63.99
C THR A 20 22.98 35.67 -63.98
N THR A 21 23.40 36.19 -62.83
CA THR A 21 23.96 37.53 -62.69
C THR A 21 25.31 37.49 -61.96
N ASN A 22 26.40 37.86 -62.66
CA ASN A 22 27.76 37.96 -62.10
C ASN A 22 28.05 39.32 -61.44
N ASP A 23 27.01 40.12 -61.21
CA ASP A 23 27.09 41.47 -60.68
C ASP A 23 26.89 41.44 -59.16
N ILE A 24 28.01 41.59 -58.43
CA ILE A 24 28.08 41.42 -56.97
C ILE A 24 27.12 42.37 -56.25
N GLU A 25 26.89 43.58 -56.78
CA GLU A 25 25.99 44.55 -56.16
C GLU A 25 24.52 44.15 -56.31
N LYS A 26 24.15 43.58 -57.47
CA LYS A 26 22.78 43.07 -57.71
C LYS A 26 22.46 41.86 -56.84
N LEU A 27 23.41 40.93 -56.67
CA LEU A 27 23.25 39.78 -55.78
C LEU A 27 23.09 40.21 -54.32
N ARG A 28 23.87 41.21 -53.86
CA ARG A 28 23.72 41.78 -52.51
C ARG A 28 22.35 42.46 -52.32
N ALA A 29 21.88 43.22 -53.31
CA ALA A 29 20.58 43.87 -53.25
C ALA A 29 19.41 42.86 -53.19
N MET A 30 19.46 41.79 -54.01
CA MET A 30 18.45 40.73 -53.99
C MET A 30 18.47 39.95 -52.67
N ALA A 31 19.65 39.63 -52.14
CA ALA A 31 19.77 38.95 -50.84
C ALA A 31 19.20 39.80 -49.69
N LEU A 32 19.48 41.11 -49.67
CA LEU A 32 18.91 42.02 -48.67
C LEU A 32 17.39 42.13 -48.80
N ALA A 33 16.86 42.23 -50.01
CA ALA A 33 15.41 42.28 -50.25
C ALA A 33 14.72 40.97 -49.81
N MET A 34 15.34 39.82 -50.06
CA MET A 34 14.82 38.52 -49.64
C MET A 34 14.82 38.37 -48.12
N VAL A 35 15.91 38.77 -47.45
CA VAL A 35 16.00 38.77 -45.98
C VAL A 35 14.95 39.70 -45.38
N GLN A 36 14.79 40.92 -45.92
CA GLN A 36 13.77 41.86 -45.46
C GLN A 36 12.35 41.29 -45.60
N LYS A 37 12.04 40.64 -46.73
CA LYS A 37 10.75 39.99 -46.96
C LYS A 37 10.48 38.86 -45.98
N VAL A 38 11.46 37.97 -45.76
CA VAL A 38 11.33 36.86 -44.79
C VAL A 38 11.18 37.40 -43.37
N MET A 39 11.90 38.46 -43.01
CA MET A 39 11.78 39.10 -41.70
C MET A 39 10.39 39.74 -41.50
N SER A 40 9.82 40.38 -42.52
CA SER A 40 8.44 40.91 -42.42
C SER A 40 7.39 39.79 -42.30
N GLU A 41 7.51 38.73 -43.09
CA GLU A 41 6.59 37.59 -43.03
C GLU A 41 6.68 36.84 -41.68
N ASN A 42 7.89 36.71 -41.12
CA ASN A 42 8.09 36.11 -39.80
C ASN A 42 7.52 37.00 -38.69
N ALA A 43 7.72 38.32 -38.76
CA ALA A 43 7.15 39.25 -37.79
C ALA A 43 5.61 39.21 -37.78
N GLU A 44 4.96 39.06 -38.95
CA GLU A 44 3.51 38.89 -39.04
C GLU A 44 3.04 37.56 -38.44
N LYS A 45 3.76 36.46 -38.71
CA LYS A 45 3.47 35.14 -38.14
C LYS A 45 3.65 35.12 -36.63
N GLU A 46 4.69 35.76 -36.11
CA GLU A 46 4.94 35.89 -34.67
C GLU A 46 3.81 36.65 -33.96
N ARG A 47 3.34 37.76 -34.55
CA ARG A 47 2.17 38.49 -34.03
C ARG A 47 0.90 37.63 -34.01
N ALA A 48 0.65 36.87 -35.07
CA ALA A 48 -0.50 35.98 -35.14
C ALA A 48 -0.41 34.82 -34.13
N LEU A 49 0.80 34.32 -33.87
CA LEU A 49 1.04 33.27 -32.89
C LEU A 49 0.77 33.79 -31.47
N VAL A 50 1.27 34.97 -31.14
CA VAL A 50 1.02 35.62 -29.83
C VAL A 50 -0.49 35.81 -29.59
N GLU A 51 -1.22 36.29 -30.58
CA GLU A 51 -2.68 36.48 -30.47
C GLU A 51 -3.42 35.15 -30.24
N LYS A 52 -3.05 34.11 -30.99
CA LYS A 52 -3.64 32.77 -30.82
C LYS A 52 -3.30 32.16 -29.46
N SER A 53 -2.05 32.30 -28.99
CA SER A 53 -1.64 31.84 -27.67
C SER A 53 -2.41 32.54 -26.55
N ARG A 54 -2.64 33.86 -26.67
CA ARG A 54 -3.48 34.62 -25.74
C ARG A 54 -4.92 34.11 -25.72
N ARG A 55 -5.48 33.79 -26.89
CA ARG A 55 -6.85 33.24 -26.99
C ARG A 55 -6.95 31.85 -26.34
N ILE A 56 -5.95 30.99 -26.53
CA ILE A 56 -5.89 29.67 -25.91
C ILE A 56 -5.88 29.81 -24.39
N GLN A 57 -5.00 30.65 -23.83
CA GLN A 57 -4.94 30.90 -22.39
C GLN A 57 -6.28 31.37 -21.83
N LEU A 58 -6.96 32.30 -22.51
CA LEU A 58 -8.26 32.79 -22.08
C LEU A 58 -9.33 31.70 -22.09
N LEU A 59 -9.35 30.85 -23.13
CA LEU A 59 -10.28 29.72 -23.21
C LEU A 59 -9.99 28.66 -22.14
N GLU A 60 -8.72 28.40 -21.84
CA GLU A 60 -8.32 27.49 -20.76
C GLU A 60 -8.78 27.98 -19.39
N GLU A 61 -8.60 29.27 -19.08
CA GLU A 61 -9.08 29.88 -17.83
C GLU A 61 -10.61 29.84 -17.73
N MET A 62 -11.32 30.13 -18.82
CA MET A 62 -12.78 30.02 -18.86
C MET A 62 -13.26 28.57 -18.64
N LEU A 63 -12.56 27.58 -19.21
CA LEU A 63 -12.86 26.17 -18.99
C LEU A 63 -12.63 25.75 -17.53
N LYS A 64 -11.55 26.24 -16.89
CA LYS A 64 -11.30 26.01 -15.46
C LYS A 64 -12.43 26.58 -14.60
N LEU A 65 -12.85 27.82 -14.87
CA LEU A 65 -13.94 28.48 -14.15
C LEU A 65 -15.27 27.75 -14.31
N VAL A 66 -15.65 27.38 -15.53
CA VAL A 66 -16.90 26.62 -15.78
C VAL A 66 -16.86 25.25 -15.11
N ARG A 67 -15.70 24.58 -15.11
CA ARG A 67 -15.52 23.32 -14.36
C ARG A 67 -15.69 23.53 -12.85
N GLN A 68 -15.12 24.59 -12.29
CA GLN A 68 -15.28 24.91 -10.87
C GLN A 68 -16.71 25.32 -10.50
N GLN A 69 -17.43 26.02 -11.39
CA GLN A 69 -18.83 26.39 -11.14
C GLN A 69 -19.79 25.18 -11.27
N ARG A 70 -19.55 24.28 -12.22
CA ARG A 70 -20.38 23.07 -12.41
C ARG A 70 -20.08 21.96 -11.41
N PHE A 71 -18.81 21.78 -11.06
CA PHE A 71 -18.33 20.61 -10.31
C PHE A 71 -17.57 20.97 -9.02
N GLY A 72 -17.41 22.26 -8.71
CA GLY A 72 -16.83 22.71 -7.45
C GLY A 72 -17.79 22.48 -6.28
N LYS A 73 -17.23 22.27 -5.10
CA LYS A 73 -18.00 22.11 -3.87
C LYS A 73 -18.75 23.41 -3.57
N LYS A 74 -20.08 23.35 -3.50
CA LYS A 74 -20.89 24.39 -2.86
C LYS A 74 -20.75 24.25 -1.35
N CYS A 75 -19.66 24.74 -0.77
CA CYS A 75 -19.56 25.07 0.65
C CYS A 75 -18.27 25.83 0.93
N GLU A 76 -18.42 26.93 1.65
CA GLU A 76 -17.39 27.73 2.31
C GLU A 76 -16.53 26.83 3.18
N THR A 77 -15.40 26.37 2.66
CA THR A 77 -14.33 25.81 3.49
C THR A 77 -13.11 26.63 3.17
N GLN A 78 -12.79 27.52 4.11
CA GLN A 78 -11.71 28.48 4.04
C GLN A 78 -10.39 27.73 3.91
N ALA A 79 -9.84 27.70 2.69
CA ALA A 79 -8.48 27.27 2.44
C ALA A 79 -7.57 28.41 2.91
N GLY A 80 -6.97 28.25 4.08
CA GLY A 80 -6.07 29.24 4.65
C GLY A 80 -5.11 28.63 5.65
N MET A 81 -3.92 29.24 5.69
CA MET A 81 -2.74 29.07 6.54
C MET A 81 -2.97 28.85 8.07
N GLN A 82 -4.22 28.73 8.53
CA GLN A 82 -4.62 28.75 9.94
C GLN A 82 -4.45 27.40 10.65
N ARG A 83 -3.93 26.37 9.98
CA ARG A 83 -3.49 25.12 10.64
C ARG A 83 -2.15 25.26 11.36
N SER A 84 -1.34 26.25 10.99
CA SER A 84 -0.01 26.49 11.57
C SER A 84 -0.02 27.03 13.00
N LEU A 85 -1.19 27.44 13.52
CA LEU A 85 -1.30 28.11 14.82
C LEU A 85 -1.28 27.14 16.02
N PHE A 86 -1.38 25.83 15.79
CA PHE A 86 -1.44 24.81 16.85
C PHE A 86 -0.24 23.83 16.83
N GLU A 87 0.72 24.03 15.94
CA GLU A 87 1.93 23.19 15.84
C GLU A 87 3.15 23.80 16.53
N GLU A 88 3.15 25.10 16.88
CA GLU A 88 4.33 25.78 17.46
C GLU A 88 4.61 25.42 18.94
N ASP A 89 3.63 24.88 19.69
CA ASP A 89 3.75 24.68 21.14
C ASP A 89 3.84 23.20 21.59
N VAL A 90 3.75 22.24 20.67
CA VAL A 90 3.65 20.80 21.01
C VAL A 90 4.94 20.27 21.65
N ASP A 91 6.11 20.71 21.17
CA ASP A 91 7.40 20.24 21.67
C ASP A 91 7.71 20.79 23.08
N ALA A 92 7.21 21.98 23.41
CA ALA A 92 7.35 22.59 24.73
C ALA A 92 6.52 21.83 25.78
N ASP A 93 5.27 21.48 25.44
CA ASP A 93 4.38 20.71 26.31
C ASP A 93 4.92 19.30 26.60
N ILE A 94 5.54 18.64 25.61
CA ILE A 94 6.19 17.32 25.78
C ILE A 94 7.38 17.41 26.75
N ALA A 95 8.19 18.47 26.64
CA ALA A 95 9.34 18.69 27.51
C ALA A 95 8.92 18.97 28.96
N GLU A 96 7.84 19.72 29.17
CA GLU A 96 7.31 19.99 30.51
C GLU A 96 6.74 18.73 31.18
N LEU A 97 5.99 17.92 30.44
CA LEU A 97 5.41 16.67 30.93
C LEU A 97 6.48 15.63 31.31
N THR A 98 7.56 15.53 30.51
CA THR A 98 8.68 14.61 30.79
C THR A 98 9.46 15.02 32.05
N ALA A 99 9.73 16.32 32.22
CA ALA A 99 10.37 16.84 33.44
C ALA A 99 9.50 16.65 34.70
N HIS A 100 8.18 16.67 34.55
CA HIS A 100 7.25 16.38 35.65
C HIS A 100 7.25 14.91 36.04
N LEU A 101 7.33 14.01 35.06
CA LEU A 101 7.43 12.55 35.27
C LEU A 101 8.71 12.18 36.03
N ASP A 102 9.85 12.78 35.69
CA ASP A 102 11.13 12.55 36.38
C ASP A 102 11.12 12.99 37.85
N LYS A 103 10.29 13.98 38.22
CA LYS A 103 10.11 14.40 39.61
C LYS A 103 9.20 13.47 40.42
N LEU A 104 8.27 12.78 39.76
CA LEU A 104 7.29 11.92 40.40
C LEU A 104 7.79 10.48 40.58
N LEU A 105 8.77 10.05 39.78
CA LEU A 105 9.39 8.75 39.93
C LEU A 105 10.51 8.81 40.99
N PRO A 106 10.45 7.99 42.06
CA PRO A 106 11.53 7.96 43.04
C PRO A 106 12.83 7.48 42.39
N GLN A 107 13.87 8.29 42.53
CA GLN A 107 15.24 7.88 42.21
C GLN A 107 15.55 6.61 43.00
N SER A 108 15.92 5.55 42.28
CA SER A 108 16.44 4.34 42.91
C SER A 108 17.67 4.74 43.72
N PRO A 109 17.76 4.40 45.02
CA PRO A 109 18.94 4.75 45.80
C PRO A 109 20.17 4.11 45.16
N GLU A 110 21.17 4.95 44.94
CA GLU A 110 22.55 4.55 44.65
C GLU A 110 23.02 3.51 45.67
N GLU A 111 23.86 2.61 45.19
CA GLU A 111 24.25 1.36 45.83
C GLU A 111 25.11 1.60 47.09
N ASP A 112 24.50 1.50 48.28
CA ASP A 112 25.24 1.39 49.54
C ASP A 112 26.13 0.13 49.57
N GLU A 113 27.40 0.35 49.94
CA GLU A 113 28.43 -0.68 50.17
C GLU A 113 27.93 -1.80 51.12
N LYS A 114 27.83 -3.03 50.60
CA LYS A 114 27.45 -4.22 51.38
C LYS A 114 28.66 -5.02 51.88
N GLU A 115 28.67 -5.32 53.17
CA GLU A 115 29.61 -6.23 53.85
C GLU A 115 29.81 -7.59 53.13
N PRO A 116 30.99 -8.23 53.25
CA PRO A 116 31.29 -9.49 52.57
C PRO A 116 30.46 -10.66 53.12
N ARG A 117 29.53 -11.14 52.28
CA ARG A 117 28.60 -12.24 52.58
C ARG A 117 29.32 -13.59 52.67
N SER A 118 29.03 -14.36 53.73
CA SER A 118 29.44 -15.76 53.85
C SER A 118 28.91 -16.59 52.67
N ARG A 119 29.76 -17.41 52.06
CA ARG A 119 29.38 -18.21 50.88
C ARG A 119 28.27 -19.20 51.25
N PRO A 120 27.14 -19.21 50.51
CA PRO A 120 25.99 -20.05 50.86
C PRO A 120 26.30 -21.54 50.62
N ILE A 121 26.07 -22.38 51.63
CA ILE A 121 26.06 -23.84 51.51
C ILE A 121 24.73 -24.26 50.84
N ARG A 122 24.80 -25.07 49.78
CA ARG A 122 23.61 -25.51 49.04
C ARG A 122 22.80 -26.49 49.90
N LYS A 123 21.53 -26.19 50.12
CA LYS A 123 20.58 -27.12 50.78
C LYS A 123 20.18 -28.24 49.80
N PRO A 124 20.03 -29.49 50.24
CA PRO A 124 19.59 -30.60 49.38
C PRO A 124 18.17 -30.37 48.86
N LEU A 125 17.86 -30.91 47.68
CA LEU A 125 16.54 -30.78 47.07
C LEU A 125 15.49 -31.50 47.91
N PRO A 126 14.26 -30.95 48.05
CA PRO A 126 13.23 -31.54 48.89
C PRO A 126 12.87 -32.98 48.52
N VAL A 127 12.66 -33.82 49.54
CA VAL A 127 12.43 -35.27 49.39
C VAL A 127 11.16 -35.60 48.61
N HIS A 128 10.15 -34.73 48.66
CA HIS A 128 8.83 -34.95 48.04
C HIS A 128 8.78 -34.70 46.53
N LEU A 129 9.87 -34.22 45.91
CA LEU A 129 9.92 -34.03 44.46
C LEU A 129 10.12 -35.39 43.76
N PRO A 130 9.38 -35.68 42.68
CA PRO A 130 9.54 -36.93 41.93
C PRO A 130 10.94 -36.97 41.30
N ARG A 131 11.69 -38.05 41.58
CA ARG A 131 13.01 -38.31 40.99
C ARG A 131 12.82 -39.20 39.76
N VAL A 132 13.37 -38.78 38.63
CA VAL A 132 13.45 -39.60 37.41
C VAL A 132 14.92 -39.95 37.20
N GLU A 133 15.27 -41.22 37.29
CA GLU A 133 16.63 -41.70 37.10
C GLU A 133 16.96 -41.79 35.60
N LYS A 134 17.99 -41.05 35.17
CA LYS A 134 18.58 -41.18 33.83
C LYS A 134 20.02 -41.67 34.01
N ILE A 135 20.26 -42.95 33.73
CA ILE A 135 21.59 -43.56 33.82
C ILE A 135 22.36 -43.19 32.54
N ILE A 136 23.46 -42.47 32.69
CA ILE A 136 24.39 -42.18 31.59
C ILE A 136 25.47 -43.26 31.62
N GLN A 137 25.48 -44.13 30.61
CA GLN A 137 26.52 -45.14 30.45
C GLN A 137 27.73 -44.54 29.72
N PRO A 138 28.97 -44.99 30.00
CA PRO A 138 30.14 -44.60 29.23
C PRO A 138 30.02 -45.09 27.78
N ASP A 139 30.59 -44.36 26.82
CA ASP A 139 30.50 -44.69 25.39
C ASP A 139 31.23 -46.01 25.01
N THR A 140 32.12 -46.50 25.87
CA THR A 140 32.94 -47.70 25.67
C THR A 140 33.12 -48.46 26.98
N ASP A 141 33.09 -49.79 26.91
CA ASP A 141 33.22 -50.68 28.09
C ASP A 141 34.70 -51.03 28.43
N HIS A 142 35.66 -50.48 27.70
CA HIS A 142 37.10 -50.78 27.80
C HIS A 142 37.93 -49.51 27.83
N CYS A 143 39.07 -49.52 28.53
CA CYS A 143 39.95 -48.36 28.63
C CYS A 143 40.63 -48.05 27.28
N PRO A 144 40.53 -46.83 26.75
CA PRO A 144 41.09 -46.48 25.43
C PRO A 144 42.63 -46.50 25.37
N GLU A 145 43.32 -46.64 26.50
CA GLU A 145 44.79 -46.61 26.59
C GLU A 145 45.43 -47.97 26.88
N CYS A 146 44.69 -48.92 27.49
CA CYS A 146 45.23 -50.23 27.86
C CYS A 146 44.30 -51.44 27.57
N ASP A 147 43.13 -51.21 26.95
CA ASP A 147 42.14 -52.21 26.48
C ASP A 147 41.61 -53.19 27.54
N GLU A 148 41.76 -52.85 28.82
CA GLU A 148 41.23 -53.62 29.94
C GLU A 148 39.79 -53.20 30.24
N PRO A 149 38.87 -54.13 30.59
CA PRO A 149 37.47 -53.82 30.82
C PRO A 149 37.30 -52.83 31.98
N LEU A 150 36.44 -51.82 31.80
CA LEU A 150 36.20 -50.80 32.81
C LEU A 150 35.60 -51.43 34.07
N HIS A 151 36.30 -51.28 35.19
CA HIS A 151 35.79 -51.74 36.47
C HIS A 151 34.83 -50.71 37.07
N TYR A 152 33.61 -51.14 37.40
CA TYR A 152 32.66 -50.33 38.16
C TYR A 152 33.22 -49.96 39.55
N ILE A 153 33.34 -48.65 39.82
CA ILE A 153 33.84 -48.14 41.12
C ILE A 153 32.67 -47.68 41.99
N ARG A 154 31.91 -46.69 41.52
CA ARG A 154 30.73 -46.12 42.19
C ARG A 154 29.99 -45.19 41.25
N ASP A 155 28.69 -45.01 41.48
CA ASP A 155 27.91 -44.00 40.76
C ASP A 155 28.16 -42.60 41.31
N ALA A 156 28.40 -41.64 40.41
CA ALA A 156 28.40 -40.23 40.73
C ALA A 156 26.98 -39.68 40.51
N VAL A 157 26.21 -39.53 41.59
CA VAL A 157 24.82 -39.05 41.51
C VAL A 157 24.79 -37.52 41.56
N SER A 158 24.35 -36.88 40.48
CA SER A 158 24.06 -35.44 40.45
C SER A 158 22.57 -35.20 40.30
N GLU A 159 21.92 -34.59 41.31
CA GLU A 159 20.52 -34.19 41.21
C GLU A 159 20.40 -32.79 40.58
N LYS A 160 19.65 -32.66 39.49
CA LYS A 160 19.33 -31.38 38.85
C LYS A 160 17.82 -31.21 38.80
N LEU A 161 17.32 -30.08 39.31
CA LEU A 161 15.91 -29.72 39.19
C LEU A 161 15.66 -29.22 37.75
N GLU A 162 14.98 -30.02 36.94
CA GLU A 162 14.49 -29.62 35.62
C GLU A 162 13.11 -28.99 35.80
N TYR A 163 13.03 -27.66 35.66
CA TYR A 163 11.75 -26.95 35.70
C TYR A 163 11.06 -27.10 34.33
N ILE A 164 9.96 -27.85 34.29
CA ILE A 164 9.07 -27.93 33.14
C ILE A 164 7.79 -27.15 33.50
N PRO A 165 7.56 -25.95 32.93
CA PRO A 165 6.35 -25.19 33.21
C PRO A 165 5.09 -25.94 32.70
N ALA A 166 4.10 -26.09 33.58
CA ALA A 166 2.73 -26.41 33.18
C ALA A 166 2.17 -25.18 32.46
N HIS A 167 1.97 -25.28 31.15
CA HIS A 167 1.37 -24.19 30.38
C HIS A 167 -0.15 -24.30 30.52
N PHE A 168 -0.72 -23.35 31.23
CA PHE A 168 -2.16 -23.13 31.23
C PHE A 168 -2.50 -22.28 30.01
N VAL A 169 -3.26 -22.86 29.08
CA VAL A 169 -3.88 -22.10 28.00
C VAL A 169 -5.22 -21.56 28.47
N VAL A 170 -5.42 -20.24 28.34
CA VAL A 170 -6.73 -19.62 28.53
C VAL A 170 -7.51 -19.82 27.25
N ASN A 171 -8.38 -20.82 27.22
CA ASN A 171 -9.33 -20.99 26.12
C ASN A 171 -10.49 -20.01 26.31
N ARG A 172 -10.41 -18.86 25.62
CA ARG A 172 -11.49 -17.88 25.56
C ARG A 172 -12.55 -18.35 24.54
N TYR A 173 -13.63 -18.94 25.03
CA TYR A 173 -14.79 -19.26 24.22
C TYR A 173 -15.73 -18.04 24.15
N VAL A 174 -15.57 -17.20 23.13
CA VAL A 174 -16.48 -16.08 22.87
C VAL A 174 -17.70 -16.63 22.14
N ARG A 175 -18.88 -16.59 22.76
CA ARG A 175 -20.15 -16.82 22.07
C ARG A 175 -20.72 -15.48 21.62
N PRO A 176 -21.28 -15.39 20.41
CA PRO A 176 -21.79 -14.13 19.87
C PRO A 176 -23.03 -13.68 20.66
N ILE A 177 -23.01 -12.44 21.15
CA ILE A 177 -24.19 -11.68 21.65
C ILE A 177 -25.19 -11.40 20.50
N LEU A 178 -24.88 -11.88 19.29
CA LEU A 178 -25.59 -11.56 18.06
C LEU A 178 -27.05 -12.04 18.09
N GLU A 179 -27.35 -13.18 18.71
CA GLU A 179 -28.74 -13.65 18.85
C GLU A 179 -29.58 -12.71 19.72
N GLU A 180 -29.04 -12.26 20.85
CA GLU A 180 -29.69 -11.26 21.71
C GLU A 180 -29.88 -9.93 20.97
N GLN A 181 -28.89 -9.53 20.16
CA GLN A 181 -28.98 -8.34 19.31
C GLN A 181 -30.06 -8.47 18.24
N TRP A 182 -30.20 -9.64 17.60
CA TRP A 182 -31.26 -9.89 16.62
C TRP A 182 -32.64 -9.83 17.26
N SER A 183 -32.83 -10.48 18.42
CA SER A 183 -34.08 -10.39 19.18
C SER A 183 -34.41 -8.95 19.56
N TRP A 184 -33.41 -8.19 20.02
CA TRP A 184 -33.60 -6.76 20.33
C TRP A 184 -34.02 -5.93 19.10
N LEU A 185 -33.44 -6.20 17.93
CA LEU A 185 -33.84 -5.52 16.68
C LEU A 185 -35.26 -5.89 16.24
N GLU A 186 -35.67 -7.15 16.41
CA GLU A 186 -37.04 -7.61 16.14
C GLU A 186 -38.06 -6.93 17.06
N GLU A 187 -37.73 -6.74 18.34
CA GLU A 187 -38.56 -6.01 19.29
C GLU A 187 -38.62 -4.50 19.03
N LEU A 188 -37.53 -3.92 18.52
CA LEU A 188 -37.40 -2.49 18.24
C LEU A 188 -38.08 -2.06 16.92
N GLU A 189 -38.17 -2.95 15.94
CA GLU A 189 -38.79 -2.69 14.63
C GLU A 189 -40.22 -2.11 14.73
N PRO A 190 -41.17 -2.71 15.46
CA PRO A 190 -42.54 -2.20 15.56
C PRO A 190 -42.65 -0.91 16.38
N GLN A 191 -41.65 -0.59 17.20
CA GLN A 191 -41.60 0.66 17.99
C GLN A 191 -41.13 1.84 17.14
N CYS A 192 -40.49 1.59 16.01
CA CYS A 192 -39.98 2.62 15.11
C CYS A 192 -41.06 3.09 14.13
N SER A 193 -41.13 4.40 13.88
CA SER A 193 -42.05 4.94 12.87
C SER A 193 -41.68 4.43 11.45
N PRO A 194 -42.63 3.83 10.70
CA PRO A 194 -42.36 3.29 9.37
C PRO A 194 -41.74 4.32 8.43
N GLY A 195 -40.71 3.93 7.68
CA GLY A 195 -40.11 4.74 6.63
C GLY A 195 -39.09 5.79 7.07
N ARG A 196 -38.87 5.98 8.39
CA ARG A 196 -37.75 6.76 8.92
C ARG A 196 -36.41 6.03 8.71
N ALA A 197 -35.30 6.76 8.78
CA ALA A 197 -33.95 6.22 8.55
C ALA A 197 -33.63 5.04 9.49
N LEU A 198 -34.01 5.12 10.77
CA LEU A 198 -33.80 4.06 11.75
C LEU A 198 -34.61 2.79 11.41
N HIS A 199 -35.91 2.94 11.12
CA HIS A 199 -36.77 1.83 10.70
C HIS A 199 -36.20 1.11 9.46
N LYS A 200 -35.77 1.89 8.45
CA LYS A 200 -35.13 1.33 7.25
C LYS A 200 -33.84 0.56 7.56
N ALA A 201 -33.01 1.07 8.47
CA ALA A 201 -31.77 0.40 8.87
C ALA A 201 -32.03 -0.92 9.62
N ILE A 202 -33.01 -0.92 10.53
CA ILE A 202 -33.42 -2.12 11.27
C ILE A 202 -33.98 -3.18 10.30
N VAL A 203 -34.91 -2.80 9.42
CA VAL A 203 -35.48 -3.71 8.41
C VAL A 203 -34.39 -4.25 7.47
N TYR A 204 -33.43 -3.41 7.09
CA TYR A 204 -32.30 -3.88 6.29
C TYR A 204 -31.47 -4.92 7.03
N ALA A 205 -31.13 -4.68 8.30
CA ALA A 205 -30.36 -5.62 9.11
C ALA A 205 -31.12 -6.95 9.30
N LEU A 206 -32.41 -6.90 9.64
CA LEU A 206 -33.25 -8.09 9.83
C LEU A 206 -33.40 -8.90 8.54
N SER A 207 -33.59 -8.23 7.39
CA SER A 207 -33.71 -8.92 6.09
C SER A 207 -32.42 -9.60 5.64
N HIS A 208 -31.26 -9.16 6.13
CA HIS A 208 -29.95 -9.73 5.82
C HIS A 208 -29.32 -10.48 7.01
N ARG A 209 -30.15 -10.96 7.96
CA ARG A 209 -29.69 -11.63 9.18
C ARG A 209 -28.77 -12.81 8.88
N MET A 210 -29.08 -13.61 7.87
CA MET A 210 -28.29 -14.77 7.48
C MET A 210 -26.91 -14.34 6.98
N GLU A 211 -26.87 -13.38 6.06
CA GLU A 211 -25.64 -12.86 5.45
C GLU A 211 -24.74 -12.18 6.48
N LEU A 212 -25.32 -11.34 7.35
CA LEU A 212 -24.61 -10.62 8.41
C LEU A 212 -24.12 -11.55 9.53
N SER A 213 -24.64 -12.79 9.60
CA SER A 213 -24.22 -13.81 10.57
C SER A 213 -23.27 -14.87 9.97
N ARG A 214 -22.96 -14.83 8.67
CA ARG A 214 -22.12 -15.86 8.00
C ARG A 214 -20.73 -16.03 8.59
N PHE A 215 -20.14 -14.98 9.13
CA PHE A 215 -18.82 -15.03 9.78
C PHE A 215 -18.78 -15.96 11.01
N LEU A 216 -19.96 -16.31 11.57
CA LEU A 216 -20.06 -17.29 12.65
C LEU A 216 -19.93 -18.74 12.17
N GLU A 217 -20.27 -18.99 10.90
CA GLU A 217 -20.21 -20.32 10.28
C GLU A 217 -18.85 -20.56 9.61
N ASP A 218 -18.27 -19.52 9.01
CA ASP A 218 -17.00 -19.58 8.30
C ASP A 218 -16.01 -18.53 8.84
N GLY A 219 -14.95 -19.02 9.50
CA GLY A 219 -13.89 -18.18 10.05
C GLY A 219 -13.01 -17.49 8.99
N ALA A 220 -13.12 -17.87 7.71
CA ALA A 220 -12.46 -17.16 6.62
C ALA A 220 -13.19 -15.86 6.24
N VAL A 221 -14.47 -15.72 6.61
CA VAL A 221 -15.27 -14.53 6.33
C VAL A 221 -15.05 -13.50 7.43
N PRO A 222 -14.52 -12.30 7.10
CA PRO A 222 -14.36 -11.25 8.10
C PRO A 222 -15.72 -10.72 8.57
N LEU A 223 -15.78 -10.29 9.84
CA LEU A 223 -16.96 -9.66 10.45
C LEU A 223 -17.37 -8.36 9.72
N ASP A 224 -16.39 -7.64 9.18
CA ASP A 224 -16.58 -6.34 8.56
C ASP A 224 -16.18 -6.35 7.08
N ASN A 225 -16.69 -5.36 6.34
CA ASN A 225 -16.40 -5.18 4.93
C ASN A 225 -15.17 -4.28 4.67
N ASN A 226 -14.35 -3.94 5.69
CA ASN A 226 -13.29 -2.94 5.54
C ASN A 226 -12.28 -3.33 4.45
N VAL A 227 -11.99 -4.61 4.29
CA VAL A 227 -11.10 -5.11 3.24
C VAL A 227 -11.66 -4.77 1.85
N CYS A 228 -12.97 -5.00 1.66
CA CYS A 228 -13.67 -4.67 0.43
C CYS A 228 -13.75 -3.15 0.22
N GLU A 229 -14.04 -2.38 1.27
CA GLU A 229 -14.09 -0.92 1.19
C GLU A 229 -12.73 -0.31 0.85
N ARG A 230 -11.64 -0.83 1.44
CA ARG A 230 -10.28 -0.41 1.12
C ARG A 230 -9.92 -0.73 -0.33
N ALA A 231 -10.28 -1.93 -0.82
CA ALA A 231 -10.04 -2.32 -2.20
C ALA A 231 -10.79 -1.41 -3.20
N ILE A 232 -12.07 -1.13 -2.95
CA ILE A 232 -12.87 -0.28 -3.86
C ILE A 232 -12.51 1.20 -3.75
N LYS A 233 -11.87 1.64 -2.65
CA LYS A 233 -11.51 3.05 -2.42
C LYS A 233 -10.71 3.64 -3.58
N ASN A 234 -9.76 2.89 -4.13
CA ASN A 234 -8.96 3.36 -5.27
C ASN A 234 -9.83 3.60 -6.52
N VAL A 235 -10.82 2.74 -6.76
CA VAL A 235 -11.81 2.91 -7.84
C VAL A 235 -12.72 4.11 -7.57
N VAL A 236 -13.16 4.31 -6.32
CA VAL A 236 -13.97 5.48 -5.91
C VAL A 236 -13.20 6.79 -6.11
N LEU A 237 -11.91 6.82 -5.75
CA LEU A 237 -11.05 7.99 -5.95
C LEU A 237 -10.79 8.22 -7.44
N GLY A 238 -10.50 7.16 -8.20
CA GLY A 238 -10.31 7.20 -9.64
C GLY A 238 -11.53 7.77 -10.38
N ARG A 239 -12.75 7.40 -9.98
CA ARG A 239 -14.01 7.92 -10.54
C ARG A 239 -14.14 9.46 -10.48
N LYS A 240 -13.49 10.14 -9.54
CA LYS A 240 -13.45 11.61 -9.52
C LYS A 240 -12.61 12.19 -10.66
N SER A 241 -11.62 11.44 -11.13
CA SER A 241 -10.72 11.82 -12.22
C SER A 241 -11.17 11.26 -13.59
N TRP A 242 -11.81 10.08 -13.59
CA TRP A 242 -12.36 9.41 -14.77
C TRP A 242 -13.82 9.83 -14.96
N LEU A 243 -14.04 11.07 -15.41
CA LEU A 243 -15.38 11.65 -15.59
C LEU A 243 -16.32 10.81 -16.47
N PHE A 244 -15.78 10.02 -17.40
CA PHE A 244 -16.54 9.15 -18.30
C PHE A 244 -15.79 7.86 -18.61
N ALA A 245 -16.51 6.74 -18.74
CA ALA A 245 -15.97 5.48 -19.26
C ALA A 245 -15.99 5.40 -20.80
N GLY A 246 -16.62 6.36 -21.49
CA GLY A 246 -16.75 6.42 -22.96
C GLY A 246 -17.85 5.51 -23.54
N SER A 247 -18.01 4.28 -23.03
CA SER A 247 -19.11 3.35 -23.37
C SER A 247 -19.35 2.33 -22.26
N GLN A 248 -20.47 1.62 -22.28
CA GLN A 248 -20.74 0.53 -21.32
C GLN A 248 -19.69 -0.58 -21.40
N MET A 249 -19.36 -1.04 -22.61
CA MET A 249 -18.31 -2.05 -22.82
C MET A 249 -16.95 -1.61 -22.28
N ALA A 250 -16.59 -0.33 -22.43
CA ALA A 250 -15.33 0.18 -21.89
C ALA A 250 -15.34 0.19 -20.36
N GLY A 251 -16.49 0.50 -19.74
CA GLY A 251 -16.67 0.38 -18.29
C GLY A 251 -16.54 -1.06 -17.79
N GLU A 252 -17.16 -2.02 -18.48
CA GLU A 252 -17.08 -3.45 -18.14
C GLU A 252 -15.64 -3.97 -18.21
N ARG A 253 -14.90 -3.64 -19.28
CA ARG A 253 -13.48 -4.03 -19.43
C ARG A 253 -12.62 -3.41 -18.33
N ALA A 254 -12.84 -2.13 -18.00
CA ALA A 254 -12.12 -1.47 -16.93
C ALA A 254 -12.39 -2.17 -15.58
N ALA A 255 -13.63 -2.56 -15.30
CA ALA A 255 -13.98 -3.31 -14.10
C ALA A 255 -13.28 -4.68 -14.03
N GLN A 256 -13.21 -5.40 -15.15
CA GLN A 256 -12.50 -6.68 -15.24
C GLN A 256 -11.00 -6.51 -14.96
N ILE A 257 -10.34 -5.53 -15.60
CA ILE A 257 -8.91 -5.27 -15.39
C ILE A 257 -8.64 -4.88 -13.93
N MET A 258 -9.43 -3.96 -13.37
CA MET A 258 -9.27 -3.55 -11.96
C MET A 258 -9.46 -4.72 -11.00
N SER A 259 -10.40 -5.62 -11.28
CA SER A 259 -10.61 -6.82 -10.48
C SER A 259 -9.40 -7.75 -10.52
N LEU A 260 -8.84 -8.00 -11.71
CA LEU A 260 -7.64 -8.83 -11.87
C LEU A 260 -6.42 -8.23 -11.15
N LEU A 261 -6.24 -6.90 -11.21
CA LEU A 261 -5.15 -6.22 -10.51
C LEU A 261 -5.27 -6.35 -8.99
N GLU A 262 -6.49 -6.24 -8.43
CA GLU A 262 -6.70 -6.45 -7.00
C GLU A 262 -6.53 -7.93 -6.60
N THR A 263 -6.90 -8.88 -7.47
CA THR A 263 -6.59 -10.30 -7.25
C THR A 263 -5.08 -10.55 -7.23
N ALA A 264 -4.30 -9.93 -8.12
CA ALA A 264 -2.84 -10.02 -8.11
C ALA A 264 -2.25 -9.53 -6.79
N LYS A 265 -2.70 -8.38 -6.28
CA LYS A 265 -2.25 -7.85 -4.98
C LYS A 265 -2.60 -8.79 -3.84
N ARG A 266 -3.82 -9.36 -3.84
CA ARG A 266 -4.25 -10.31 -2.80
C ARG A 266 -3.39 -11.57 -2.76
N ASN A 267 -2.89 -12.01 -3.92
CA ASN A 267 -2.01 -13.17 -4.03
C ASN A 267 -0.51 -12.81 -3.90
N GLY A 268 -0.17 -11.59 -3.48
CA GLY A 268 1.21 -11.16 -3.25
C GLY A 268 2.03 -10.89 -4.52
N LEU A 269 1.37 -10.78 -5.68
CA LEU A 269 2.01 -10.47 -6.95
C LEU A 269 2.07 -8.95 -7.16
N GLU A 270 3.23 -8.46 -7.63
CA GLU A 270 3.36 -7.09 -8.11
C GLU A 270 2.48 -6.88 -9.35
N SER A 271 1.43 -6.06 -9.23
CA SER A 271 0.37 -5.99 -10.25
C SER A 271 0.87 -5.51 -11.61
N HIS A 272 1.81 -4.56 -11.60
CA HIS A 272 2.41 -4.04 -12.82
C HIS A 272 3.30 -5.10 -13.50
N ALA A 273 4.10 -5.81 -12.71
CA ALA A 273 4.95 -6.88 -13.22
C ALA A 273 4.09 -8.00 -13.84
N TRP A 274 3.03 -8.42 -13.14
CA TRP A 274 2.11 -9.45 -13.63
C TRP A 274 1.44 -9.03 -14.92
N LEU A 275 0.88 -7.82 -14.98
CA LEU A 275 0.22 -7.33 -16.18
C LEU A 275 1.17 -7.23 -17.37
N THR A 276 2.40 -6.77 -17.15
CA THR A 276 3.43 -6.64 -18.19
C THR A 276 3.79 -8.01 -18.75
N ASP A 277 4.07 -8.96 -17.87
CA ASP A 277 4.43 -10.33 -18.21
C ASP A 277 3.31 -11.02 -19.00
N VAL A 278 2.06 -10.94 -18.53
CA VAL A 278 0.91 -11.51 -19.23
C VAL A 278 0.74 -10.89 -20.60
N LEU A 279 0.82 -9.56 -20.73
CA LEU A 279 0.67 -8.88 -22.03
C LEU A 279 1.79 -9.21 -23.02
N MET A 280 3.00 -9.52 -22.55
CA MET A 280 4.10 -9.99 -23.39
C MET A 280 3.89 -11.41 -23.90
N ARG A 281 3.32 -12.29 -23.07
CA ARG A 281 3.06 -13.69 -23.42
C ARG A 281 1.81 -13.89 -24.25
N LEU A 282 0.77 -13.10 -24.00
CA LEU A 282 -0.58 -13.26 -24.57
C LEU A 282 -0.62 -13.43 -26.10
N PRO A 283 0.19 -12.72 -26.92
CA PRO A 283 0.15 -12.85 -28.38
C PRO A 283 0.53 -14.24 -28.90
N GLU A 284 1.40 -14.96 -28.18
CA GLU A 284 1.92 -16.28 -28.58
C GLU A 284 1.35 -17.41 -27.70
N TRP A 285 0.54 -17.09 -26.69
CA TRP A 285 0.02 -18.06 -25.74
C TRP A 285 -1.18 -18.84 -26.30
N PRO A 286 -1.25 -20.17 -26.12
CA PRO A 286 -2.39 -20.96 -26.57
C PRO A 286 -3.65 -20.66 -25.73
N GLU A 287 -4.80 -20.55 -26.39
CA GLU A 287 -6.09 -20.21 -25.76
C GLU A 287 -6.50 -21.21 -24.68
N GLU A 288 -6.21 -22.49 -24.89
CA GLU A 288 -6.50 -23.59 -23.95
C GLU A 288 -5.77 -23.45 -22.60
N ARG A 289 -4.66 -22.70 -22.55
CA ARG A 289 -3.83 -22.49 -21.35
C ARG A 289 -3.92 -21.07 -20.80
N LEU A 290 -4.93 -20.28 -21.20
CA LEU A 290 -5.13 -18.92 -20.68
C LEU A 290 -5.28 -18.87 -19.15
N ALA A 291 -5.86 -19.90 -18.55
CA ALA A 291 -6.04 -19.98 -17.11
C ALA A 291 -4.71 -19.91 -16.33
N GLU A 292 -3.60 -20.35 -16.94
CA GLU A 292 -2.26 -20.31 -16.32
C GLU A 292 -1.71 -18.87 -16.19
N LEU A 293 -2.24 -17.92 -16.97
CA LEU A 293 -1.85 -16.51 -16.91
C LEU A 293 -2.63 -15.72 -15.86
N LEU A 294 -3.63 -16.34 -15.21
CA LEU A 294 -4.42 -15.67 -14.18
C LEU A 294 -3.55 -15.35 -12.95
N PRO A 295 -3.83 -14.24 -12.24
CA PRO A 295 -3.03 -13.80 -11.10
C PRO A 295 -3.39 -14.62 -9.84
N LEU A 296 -3.20 -15.94 -9.86
CA LEU A 296 -3.52 -16.86 -8.78
C LEU A 296 -2.25 -17.31 -8.03
N GLU A 297 -2.42 -17.97 -6.89
CA GLU A 297 -1.32 -18.60 -6.16
C GLU A 297 -0.60 -19.61 -7.08
N GLY A 298 0.72 -19.45 -7.23
CA GLY A 298 1.53 -20.27 -8.13
C GLY A 298 1.85 -19.65 -9.50
N PHE A 299 1.42 -18.40 -9.77
CA PHE A 299 1.84 -17.68 -10.97
C PHE A 299 3.37 -17.50 -11.02
N THR A 300 3.99 -17.88 -12.13
CA THR A 300 5.43 -17.76 -12.35
C THR A 300 5.75 -16.71 -13.41
N PHE A 301 6.56 -15.71 -13.05
CA PHE A 301 7.11 -14.71 -13.97
C PHE A 301 8.07 -15.35 -14.98
N SER A 302 8.13 -14.77 -16.18
CA SER A 302 9.07 -15.16 -17.22
C SER A 302 10.31 -14.38 -16.88
N GLY A 303 11.35 -15.12 -16.49
CA GLY A 303 12.66 -14.55 -16.21
C GLY A 303 13.25 -13.84 -17.42
#